data_AF-A0A9X2KXI2-F1
#
_entry.id   AF-A0A9X2KXI2-F1
#
_cell.length_a   1.000
_cell.length_b   1.000
_cell.length_c   1.000
_cell.angle_alpha   90.00
_cell.angle_beta   90.00
_cell.angle_gamma   90.00
#
_symmetry.space_group_name_H-M   'P 1'
#
loop_
_entity.id
_entity.type
_entity.pdbx_description
1 polymer ?
#
loop_
_entity_poly.entity_id
_entity_poly.type
_entity_poly.pdbx_seq_one_letter_code
_entity_poly.pdbx_strand_id
1 'polypeptide(L)'
;MPKLLIRRNTEWANKMRTFDLYLNGVQFSRIKHNQILSFEVPEGEYQLIAKMGWCGSKPLYINLKEGELKNVEITGFMWSTYLFPVTMVICSLYFIIYLKYGINSLFLGTLMMMLFGYWFFYISFGRHQYLTLKELPDFD
;
A
#
# COMPACT_ATOMS: atom_id res chain seq x y z
N MET A 1 -20.33 -5.88 -22.27
CA MET A 1 -19.84 -6.04 -20.88
C MET A 1 -18.63 -5.13 -20.67
N PRO A 2 -18.64 -4.24 -19.67
CA PRO A 2 -17.48 -3.42 -19.31
C PRO A 2 -16.28 -4.27 -18.87
N LYS A 3 -15.08 -3.69 -19.03
CA LYS A 3 -13.82 -4.33 -18.63
C LYS A 3 -13.18 -3.57 -17.48
N LEU A 4 -12.91 -4.27 -16.38
CA LEU A 4 -12.17 -3.75 -15.24
C LEU A 4 -10.73 -4.26 -15.30
N LEU A 5 -9.80 -3.34 -15.52
CA LEU A 5 -8.36 -3.63 -15.58
C LEU A 5 -7.70 -3.18 -14.28
N ILE A 6 -7.12 -4.12 -13.55
CA ILE A 6 -6.49 -3.88 -12.26
C ILE A 6 -4.99 -4.15 -12.41
N ARG A 7 -4.17 -3.12 -12.19
CA ARG A 7 -2.71 -3.24 -12.19
C ARG A 7 -2.14 -2.99 -10.80
N ARG A 8 -1.09 -3.73 -10.45
CA ARG A 8 -0.33 -3.48 -9.23
C ARG A 8 1.01 -2.82 -9.54
N ASN A 9 1.32 -1.74 -8.83
CA ASN A 9 2.60 -1.05 -8.98
C ASN A 9 3.79 -1.89 -8.51
N THR A 10 4.98 -1.49 -8.96
CA THR A 10 6.24 -2.08 -8.53
C THR A 10 6.72 -1.40 -7.25
N GLU A 11 6.75 -2.17 -6.16
CA GLU A 11 7.27 -1.75 -4.86
C GLU A 11 8.16 -2.86 -4.28
N TRP A 12 9.30 -2.49 -3.68
CA TRP A 12 10.21 -3.49 -3.10
C TRP A 12 9.71 -4.00 -1.74
N ALA A 13 9.13 -3.12 -0.92
CA ALA A 13 8.72 -3.43 0.45
C ALA A 13 7.69 -4.58 0.52
N ASN A 14 6.78 -4.66 -0.46
CA ASN A 14 5.75 -5.69 -0.52
C ASN A 14 5.94 -6.66 -1.70
N LYS A 15 7.13 -6.74 -2.30
CA LYS A 15 7.38 -7.51 -3.53
C LYS A 15 6.96 -8.99 -3.43
N MET A 16 7.15 -9.60 -2.26
CA MET A 16 6.79 -11.01 -2.02
C MET A 16 5.34 -11.21 -1.54
N ARG A 17 4.60 -10.13 -1.27
CA ARG A 17 3.23 -10.20 -0.76
C ARG A 17 2.23 -10.24 -1.91
N THR A 18 1.08 -10.85 -1.68
CA THR A 18 -0.09 -10.80 -2.57
C THR A 18 -1.15 -9.88 -1.98
N PHE A 19 -1.90 -9.19 -2.84
CA PHE A 19 -3.04 -8.40 -2.40
C PHE A 19 -4.34 -9.12 -2.75
N ASP A 20 -5.23 -9.24 -1.78
CA ASP A 20 -6.58 -9.76 -1.94
C ASP A 20 -7.50 -8.64 -2.45
N LEU A 21 -8.29 -8.94 -3.48
CA LEU A 21 -9.22 -7.99 -4.10
C LEU A 21 -10.66 -8.37 -3.75
N TYR A 22 -11.42 -7.38 -3.30
CA TYR A 22 -12.80 -7.50 -2.89
C TYR A 22 -13.67 -6.57 -3.73
N LEU A 23 -14.78 -7.10 -4.24
CA LEU A 23 -15.81 -6.35 -4.95
C LEU A 23 -17.11 -6.47 -4.16
N ASN A 24 -17.69 -5.35 -3.73
CA ASN A 24 -18.88 -5.31 -2.86
C ASN A 24 -18.74 -6.20 -1.61
N GLY A 25 -17.53 -6.26 -1.05
CA GLY A 25 -17.21 -7.06 0.13
C GLY A 25 -16.93 -8.55 -0.14
N VAL A 26 -17.11 -9.05 -1.37
CA VAL A 26 -16.82 -10.44 -1.74
C VAL A 26 -15.42 -10.53 -2.35
N GLN A 27 -14.57 -11.41 -1.82
CA GLN A 27 -13.26 -11.66 -2.40
C GLN A 27 -13.42 -12.36 -3.76
N PHE A 28 -12.89 -11.76 -4.83
CA PHE A 28 -13.01 -12.31 -6.18
C PHE A 28 -11.65 -12.69 -6.79
N SER A 29 -10.54 -12.09 -6.33
CA SER A 29 -9.22 -12.41 -6.88
C SER A 29 -8.07 -12.03 -5.95
N ARG A 30 -6.86 -12.38 -6.38
CA ARG A 30 -5.58 -12.01 -5.77
C ARG A 30 -4.62 -11.51 -6.84
N ILE A 31 -3.88 -10.45 -6.54
CA ILE A 31 -2.91 -9.86 -7.46
C ILE A 31 -1.49 -9.93 -6.90
N LYS A 32 -0.57 -10.50 -7.70
CA LYS A 32 0.86 -10.61 -7.40
C LYS A 32 1.60 -9.34 -7.84
N HIS A 33 2.86 -9.25 -7.45
CA HIS A 33 3.73 -8.13 -7.81
C HIS A 33 3.84 -7.98 -9.33
N ASN A 34 3.71 -6.74 -9.81
CA ASN A 34 3.77 -6.37 -11.23
C ASN A 34 2.80 -7.16 -12.13
N GLN A 35 1.68 -7.61 -11.56
CA GLN A 35 0.64 -8.32 -12.30
C GLN A 35 -0.44 -7.34 -12.77
N ILE A 36 -1.01 -7.64 -13.93
CA ILE A 36 -2.19 -6.98 -14.48
C ILE A 36 -3.28 -8.04 -14.61
N LEU A 37 -4.48 -7.72 -14.15
CA LEU A 37 -5.66 -8.57 -14.23
C LEU A 37 -6.76 -7.84 -14.99
N SER A 38 -7.49 -8.56 -15.82
CA SER A 38 -8.62 -8.05 -16.60
C SER A 38 -9.85 -8.89 -16.27
N PHE A 39 -10.95 -8.22 -15.95
CA PHE A 39 -12.22 -8.85 -15.59
C PHE A 39 -13.34 -8.24 -16.43
N GLU A 40 -14.22 -9.10 -16.95
CA GLU A 40 -15.49 -8.67 -17.52
C GLU A 40 -16.52 -8.65 -16.40
N VAL A 41 -17.05 -7.47 -16.11
CA VAL A 41 -17.96 -7.24 -14.97
C VAL A 41 -19.26 -6.68 -15.55
N PRO A 42 -20.45 -7.09 -15.06
CA PRO A 42 -21.71 -6.46 -15.48
C PRO A 42 -21.73 -4.96 -15.17
N GLU A 43 -22.56 -4.21 -15.87
CA GLU A 43 -22.76 -2.80 -15.58
C GLU A 43 -23.33 -2.57 -14.19
N GLY A 44 -22.95 -1.45 -13.59
CA GLY A 44 -23.42 -1.05 -12.28
C GLY A 44 -22.37 -0.37 -11.42
N GLU A 45 -22.77 -0.12 -10.18
CA GLU A 45 -21.93 0.49 -9.16
C GLU A 45 -21.27 -0.57 -8.31
N TYR A 46 -19.95 -0.45 -8.14
CA TYR A 46 -19.16 -1.38 -7.38
C TYR A 46 -18.25 -0.68 -6.39
N GLN A 47 -18.06 -1.31 -5.25
CA GLN A 47 -17.06 -0.95 -4.26
C GLN A 47 -15.87 -1.90 -4.37
N LEU A 48 -14.73 -1.37 -4.80
CA LEU A 48 -13.46 -2.09 -4.87
C LEU A 48 -12.63 -1.82 -3.61
N ILE A 49 -12.15 -2.88 -2.98
CA ILE A 49 -11.26 -2.81 -1.81
C ILE A 49 -10.09 -3.77 -2.01
N ALA A 50 -8.86 -3.31 -1.75
CA ALA A 50 -7.69 -4.15 -1.69
C ALA A 50 -7.28 -4.41 -0.23
N LYS A 51 -6.86 -5.63 0.09
CA LYS A 51 -6.31 -6.00 1.40
C LYS A 51 -4.99 -6.74 1.27
N MET A 52 -4.15 -6.60 2.28
CA MET A 52 -2.93 -7.36 2.49
C MET A 52 -2.89 -7.80 3.94
N GLY A 53 -3.41 -9.01 4.22
CA GLY A 53 -3.63 -9.46 5.60
C GLY A 53 -4.56 -8.51 6.34
N TRP A 54 -4.11 -7.97 7.47
CA TRP A 54 -4.85 -7.00 8.28
C TRP A 54 -4.81 -5.54 7.79
N CYS A 55 -3.92 -5.22 6.84
CA CYS A 55 -3.86 -3.91 6.20
C CYS A 55 -4.74 -3.89 4.96
N GLY A 56 -5.19 -2.71 4.53
CA GLY A 56 -5.99 -2.57 3.32
C GLY A 56 -6.06 -1.14 2.80
N SER A 57 -6.93 -0.95 1.81
CA SER A 57 -7.22 0.34 1.19
C SER A 57 -8.50 0.95 1.70
N LYS A 58 -8.64 2.26 1.45
CA LYS A 58 -9.95 2.90 1.43
C LYS A 58 -10.78 2.29 0.28
N PRO A 59 -12.12 2.22 0.43
CA PRO A 59 -12.97 1.78 -0.66
C PRO A 59 -12.89 2.76 -1.83
N LEU A 60 -12.73 2.21 -3.04
CA LEU A 60 -12.87 2.94 -4.29
C LEU A 60 -14.23 2.59 -4.89
N TYR A 61 -15.07 3.59 -5.10
CA TYR A 61 -16.37 3.41 -5.75
C TYR A 61 -16.19 3.64 -7.24
N ILE A 62 -16.47 2.61 -8.03
CA ILE A 62 -16.39 2.64 -9.49
C ILE A 62 -17.79 2.46 -10.06
N ASN A 63 -18.09 3.21 -11.12
CA ASN A 63 -19.29 3.02 -11.92
C ASN A 63 -18.83 2.48 -13.28
N LEU A 64 -19.38 1.33 -13.69
CA LEU A 64 -19.05 0.67 -14.95
C LEU A 64 -20.23 0.77 -15.91
N LYS A 65 -20.05 1.46 -17.03
CA LYS A 65 -21.04 1.59 -18.11
C LYS A 65 -20.76 0.63 -19.27
N GLU A 66 -21.75 0.40 -20.12
CA GLU A 66 -21.61 -0.49 -21.28
C GLU A 66 -20.42 -0.07 -22.17
N GLY A 67 -19.52 -1.01 -22.47
CA GLY A 67 -18.37 -0.78 -23.34
C GLY A 67 -17.23 0.02 -22.73
N GLU A 68 -17.35 0.46 -21.46
CA GLU A 68 -16.30 1.20 -20.76
C GLU A 68 -15.16 0.26 -20.31
N LEU A 69 -13.92 0.75 -20.43
CA LEU A 69 -12.75 0.14 -19.85
C LEU A 69 -12.33 0.97 -18.64
N LYS A 70 -12.31 0.35 -17.46
CA LYS A 70 -11.96 1.03 -16.21
C LYS A 70 -10.60 0.57 -15.73
N ASN A 71 -9.62 1.49 -15.74
CA ASN A 71 -8.27 1.23 -15.27
C ASN A 71 -8.10 1.61 -13.80
N VAL A 72 -7.73 0.64 -12.96
CA VAL A 72 -7.42 0.84 -11.54
C VAL A 72 -6.00 0.40 -11.25
N GLU A 73 -5.24 1.27 -10.60
CA GLU A 73 -3.93 0.94 -10.05
C GLU A 73 -3.96 0.81 -8.54
N ILE A 74 -3.30 -0.25 -8.07
CA ILE A 74 -3.08 -0.52 -6.67
C ILE A 74 -1.64 -0.18 -6.35
N THR A 75 -1.47 0.80 -5.46
CA THR A 75 -0.16 1.18 -4.92
C THR A 75 -0.10 0.87 -3.43
N GLY A 76 0.99 0.28 -2.95
CA GLY A 76 1.23 0.18 -1.52
C GLY A 76 1.71 1.49 -0.89
N PHE A 77 2.01 1.45 0.41
CA PHE A 77 2.38 2.63 1.19
C PHE A 77 3.75 3.18 0.76
N MET A 78 3.75 4.22 -0.08
CA MET A 78 4.94 4.86 -0.65
C MET A 78 6.02 5.19 0.39
N TRP A 79 5.63 5.67 1.58
CA TRP A 79 6.60 6.02 2.63
C TRP A 79 7.19 4.82 3.36
N SER A 80 6.52 3.65 3.45
CA SER A 80 7.13 2.45 4.10
C SER A 80 8.45 2.05 3.46
N THR A 81 8.51 2.18 2.14
CA THR A 81 9.67 1.94 1.29
C THR A 81 10.91 2.72 1.77
N TYR A 82 10.75 3.96 2.22
CA TYR A 82 11.88 4.79 2.65
C TYR A 82 12.02 4.86 4.18
N LEU A 83 10.90 4.76 4.90
CA LEU A 83 10.85 4.87 6.34
C LEU A 83 11.70 3.79 7.01
N PHE A 84 11.61 2.54 6.55
CA PHE A 84 12.39 1.44 7.13
C PHE A 84 13.91 1.64 6.99
N PRO A 85 14.49 1.84 5.79
CA PRO A 85 15.94 2.04 5.66
C PRO A 85 16.43 3.29 6.39
N VAL A 86 15.67 4.40 6.36
CA VAL A 86 16.01 5.61 7.11
C VAL A 86 16.06 5.33 8.62
N THR A 87 15.07 4.61 9.14
CA THR A 87 15.03 4.23 10.56
C THR A 87 16.22 3.34 10.92
N MET A 88 16.61 2.39 10.07
CA MET A 88 17.78 1.54 10.29
C MET A 88 19.11 2.30 10.30
N VAL A 89 19.26 3.30 9.42
CA VAL A 89 20.45 4.17 9.39
C VAL A 89 20.54 4.99 10.68
N ILE A 90 19.42 5.57 11.12
CA ILE A 90 19.37 6.36 12.37
C ILE A 90 19.63 5.48 13.60
N CYS A 91 19.05 4.27 13.65
CA CYS A 91 19.36 3.27 14.69
C CYS A 91 20.86 2.96 14.73
N SER A 92 21.46 2.65 13.58
CA SER A 92 22.89 2.30 13.49
C SER A 92 23.76 3.45 13.98
N LEU A 93 23.44 4.69 13.57
CA LEU A 93 24.16 5.89 14.01
C LEU A 93 24.05 6.09 15.53
N TYR A 94 22.86 5.88 16.11
CA TYR A 94 22.65 5.97 17.56
C TYR A 94 23.53 4.96 18.31
N PHE A 95 23.50 3.69 17.90
CA PHE A 95 24.28 2.64 18.55
C PHE A 95 25.79 2.84 18.38
N ILE A 96 26.27 3.32 17.23
CA ILE A 96 27.71 3.62 17.03
C ILE A 96 28.15 4.73 17.99
N ILE A 97 27.37 5.79 18.12
CA ILE A 97 27.69 6.91 19.02
C ILE A 97 27.70 6.44 20.48
N TYR A 98 26.68 5.66 20.86
CA TYR A 98 26.56 5.11 22.19
C TYR A 98 27.72 4.15 22.53
N LEU A 99 28.03 3.19 21.66
CA LEU A 99 29.06 2.18 21.91
C LEU A 99 30.49 2.74 21.85
N LYS A 100 30.78 3.69 20.95
CA LYS A 100 32.14 4.22 20.76
C LYS A 100 32.48 5.35 21.72
N TYR A 101 31.52 6.22 22.01
CA TYR A 101 31.75 7.45 22.78
C TYR A 101 31.02 7.47 24.13
N GLY A 102 30.16 6.49 24.42
CA GLY A 102 29.35 6.46 25.65
C GLY A 102 28.25 7.52 25.70
N ILE A 103 27.99 8.21 24.59
CA ILE A 103 27.05 9.34 24.54
C ILE A 103 25.65 8.80 24.24
N ASN A 104 24.72 8.99 25.18
CA ASN A 104 23.31 8.73 24.94
C ASN A 104 22.63 10.00 24.40
N SER A 105 22.49 10.09 23.07
CA SER A 105 21.86 11.23 22.42
C SER A 105 20.34 11.16 22.54
N LEU A 106 19.77 12.03 23.39
CA LEU A 106 18.33 12.20 23.52
C LEU A 106 17.67 12.54 22.17
N PHE A 107 18.31 13.39 21.38
CA PHE A 107 17.82 13.80 20.06
C PHE A 107 17.66 12.61 19.11
N LEU A 108 18.71 11.79 18.94
CA LEU A 108 18.64 10.62 18.05
C LEU A 108 17.66 9.58 18.57
N GLY A 109 17.61 9.36 19.89
CA GLY A 109 16.63 8.46 20.50
C GLY A 109 15.18 8.90 20.24
N THR A 110 14.91 10.20 20.37
CA THR A 110 13.57 10.76 20.15
C THR A 110 13.17 10.70 18.67
N LEU A 111 14.10 11.02 17.78
CA LEU A 111 13.89 10.89 16.33
C LEU A 111 13.58 9.44 15.94
N MET A 112 14.34 8.49 16.48
CA MET A 112 14.11 7.06 16.29
C MET A 112 12.71 6.64 16.76
N MET A 113 12.31 7.08 17.96
CA MET A 113 10.97 6.80 18.50
C MET A 113 9.85 7.37 17.61
N MET A 114 10.01 8.59 17.09
CA MET A 114 9.03 9.18 16.18
C MET A 114 8.88 8.38 14.88
N LEU A 115 10.00 7.94 14.28
CA LEU A 115 9.97 7.17 13.03
C LEU A 115 9.30 5.80 13.22
N PHE A 116 9.65 5.08 14.29
CA PHE A 116 8.96 3.83 14.64
C PHE A 116 7.49 4.07 14.97
N GLY A 117 7.17 5.11 15.73
CA GLY A 117 5.79 5.47 16.07
C GLY A 117 4.93 5.73 14.83
N TYR A 118 5.47 6.46 13.85
CA TYR A 118 4.81 6.68 12.56
C TYR A 118 4.58 5.37 11.79
N TRP A 119 5.56 4.48 11.78
CA TRP A 119 5.41 3.15 11.17
C TRP A 119 4.32 2.30 11.87
N PHE A 120 4.35 2.24 13.20
CA PHE A 120 3.36 1.51 14.00
C PHE A 120 1.95 2.08 13.84
N PHE A 121 1.81 3.40 13.70
CA PHE A 121 0.53 4.04 13.44
C PHE A 121 -0.12 3.51 12.16
N TYR A 122 0.62 3.43 11.05
CA TYR A 122 0.09 2.95 9.76
C TYR A 122 -0.21 1.46 9.73
N ILE A 123 0.47 0.67 10.56
CA ILE A 123 0.20 -0.76 10.69
C ILE A 123 -0.97 -1.03 11.64
N SER A 124 -1.21 -0.16 12.63
CA SER A 124 -2.25 -0.34 13.65
C SER A 124 -3.53 0.41 13.30
N PHE A 125 -3.54 1.74 13.45
CA PHE A 125 -4.72 2.59 13.29
C PHE A 125 -4.94 2.99 11.83
N GLY A 126 -3.86 3.37 11.14
CA GLY A 126 -3.85 3.73 9.71
C GLY A 126 -3.91 2.54 8.75
N ARG A 127 -4.15 1.32 9.25
CA ARG A 127 -4.05 0.07 8.48
C ARG A 127 -4.92 0.04 7.22
N HIS A 128 -6.07 0.73 7.23
CA HIS A 128 -6.99 0.82 6.10
C HIS A 128 -6.56 1.87 5.05
N GLN A 129 -5.46 2.58 5.29
CA GLN A 129 -4.87 3.54 4.36
C GLN A 129 -3.49 3.09 3.88
N TYR A 130 -3.12 1.85 4.20
CA TYR A 130 -1.83 1.29 3.83
C TYR A 130 -1.74 1.00 2.33
N LEU A 131 -2.83 0.55 1.72
CA LEU A 131 -2.96 0.40 0.27
C LEU A 131 -3.77 1.58 -0.28
N THR A 132 -3.44 2.01 -1.48
CA THR A 132 -4.18 3.05 -2.20
C THR A 132 -4.64 2.49 -3.53
N LEU A 133 -5.92 2.70 -3.83
CA LEU A 133 -6.53 2.45 -5.13
C LEU A 133 -6.66 3.78 -5.84
N LYS A 134 -6.20 3.86 -7.10
CA LYS A 134 -6.33 5.05 -7.93
C LYS A 134 -6.94 4.65 -9.27
N GLU A 135 -7.93 5.41 -9.70
CA GLU A 135 -8.37 5.35 -11.09
C GLU A 135 -7.32 6.03 -11.96
N LEU A 136 -7.04 5.42 -13.10
CA LEU A 136 -6.18 6.00 -14.10
C LEU A 136 -7.04 6.53 -15.24
N PRO A 137 -6.67 7.68 -15.82
CA PRO A 137 -7.27 8.10 -17.07
C PRO A 137 -6.98 7.05 -18.15
N ASP A 138 -7.94 6.86 -19.06
CA ASP A 138 -7.68 6.09 -20.26
C ASP A 138 -6.56 6.77 -21.05
N PHE A 139 -5.58 5.97 -21.46
CA PHE A 139 -4.53 6.46 -22.34
C PHE A 139 -5.14 6.62 -23.73
N ASP A 140 -5.30 7.87 -24.17
CA ASP A 140 -5.41 8.21 -25.61
C ASP A 140 -4.12 7.82 -26.35
#